data_AF-A0A7X8SEG8-F1
#
_entry.id   AF-A0A7X8SEG8-F1
#
_cell.length_a   1.000
_cell.length_b   1.000
_cell.length_c   1.000
_cell.angle_alpha   90.00
_cell.angle_beta   90.00
_cell.angle_gamma   90.00
#
_symmetry.space_group_name_H-M   'P 1'
#
loop_
_entity.id
_entity.type
_entity.pdbx_description
1 polymer ?
#
loop_
_entity_poly.entity_id
_entity_poly.type
_entity_poly.pdbx_seq_one_letter_code
_entity_poly.pdbx_strand_id
1 'polypeptide(L)'
;MTAATIAFPAARDVGNVRDVAAKILDEADDRQADHYRLQVTEAIVRQLDRIGIPAHERDEQLGAFWQAVQHEMIRQCFARIASGNDPRGTA
;
A
#
# COMPACT_ATOMS: atom_id res chain seq x y z
N MET A 1 -33.66 4.87 -10.27
CA MET A 1 -32.65 4.66 -9.21
C MET A 1 -31.42 4.09 -9.88
N THR A 2 -30.39 4.90 -10.08
CA THR A 2 -29.12 4.49 -10.70
C THR A 2 -28.27 3.81 -9.65
N ALA A 3 -27.91 2.54 -9.85
CA ALA A 3 -27.00 1.82 -8.96
C ALA A 3 -25.59 2.41 -9.13
N ALA A 4 -25.06 3.03 -8.07
CA ALA A 4 -23.67 3.45 -8.02
C ALA A 4 -22.79 2.20 -7.86
N THR A 5 -22.02 1.87 -8.89
CA THR A 5 -21.01 0.81 -8.80
C THR A 5 -19.88 1.33 -7.92
N ILE A 6 -19.85 0.91 -6.65
CA ILE A 6 -18.70 1.16 -5.78
C ILE A 6 -17.62 0.20 -6.27
N ALA A 7 -16.68 0.69 -7.07
CA ALA A 7 -15.44 -0.05 -7.31
C ALA A 7 -14.84 -0.33 -5.93
N PHE A 8 -14.77 -1.61 -5.57
CA PHE A 8 -14.35 -2.06 -4.26
C PHE A 8 -13.00 -1.40 -3.93
N PRO A 9 -12.89 -0.60 -2.85
CA PRO A 9 -11.83 0.39 -2.74
C PRO A 9 -10.47 -0.29 -2.72
N ALA A 10 -9.50 0.23 -3.47
CA ALA A 10 -8.11 -0.26 -3.49
C ALA A 10 -7.51 -0.39 -2.07
N ALA A 11 -7.97 0.44 -1.12
CA ALA A 11 -7.63 0.38 0.30
C ALA A 11 -8.10 -0.91 1.04
N ARG A 12 -9.03 -1.68 0.47
CA ARG A 12 -9.50 -2.98 1.01
C ARG A 12 -8.78 -4.18 0.42
N ASP A 13 -7.86 -4.00 -0.54
CA ASP A 13 -6.90 -5.05 -0.91
C ASP A 13 -5.76 -5.10 0.11
N VAL A 14 -6.12 -5.57 1.31
CA VAL A 14 -5.21 -5.61 2.48
C VAL A 14 -3.98 -6.46 2.20
N GLY A 15 -4.07 -7.46 1.30
CA GLY A 15 -2.92 -8.25 0.86
C GLY A 15 -1.91 -7.38 0.11
N ASN A 16 -2.36 -6.67 -0.91
CA ASN A 16 -1.52 -5.77 -1.70
C ASN A 16 -0.90 -4.64 -0.85
N VAL A 17 -1.68 -4.04 0.07
CA VAL A 17 -1.16 -3.00 0.99
C VAL A 17 -0.03 -3.52 1.89
N ARG A 18 -0.18 -4.74 2.45
CA ARG A 18 0.85 -5.36 3.30
C ARG A 18 2.11 -5.69 2.53
N ASP A 19 1.98 -6.25 1.34
CA ASP A 19 3.10 -6.66 0.50
C ASP A 19 3.89 -5.45 -0.01
N VAL A 20 3.21 -4.39 -0.44
CA VAL A 20 3.85 -3.14 -0.87
C VAL A 20 4.56 -2.46 0.31
N ALA A 21 3.92 -2.40 1.48
CA ALA A 21 4.54 -1.85 2.68
C ALA A 21 5.80 -2.62 3.09
N ALA A 22 5.75 -3.96 3.09
CA ALA A 22 6.89 -4.81 3.41
C ALA A 22 8.04 -4.59 2.44
N LYS A 23 7.75 -4.58 1.12
CA LYS A 23 8.77 -4.34 0.09
C LYS A 23 9.44 -2.98 0.23
N ILE A 24 8.67 -1.92 0.49
CA ILE A 24 9.26 -0.58 0.70
C ILE A 24 10.14 -0.56 1.94
N LEU A 25 9.75 -1.24 3.03
CA LEU A 25 10.56 -1.31 4.25
C LEU A 25 11.82 -2.18 4.13
N ASP A 26 11.80 -3.16 3.23
CA ASP A 26 12.94 -4.06 2.99
C ASP A 26 13.96 -3.47 2.02
N GLU A 27 13.57 -2.44 1.27
CA GLU A 27 14.46 -1.71 0.37
C GLU A 27 15.41 -0.80 1.18
N ALA A 28 16.72 -1.01 1.02
CA ALA A 28 17.75 -0.24 1.74
C ALA A 28 18.11 1.09 1.06
N ASP A 29 17.69 1.28 -0.20
CA ASP A 29 18.00 2.45 -1.02
C ASP A 29 16.72 3.23 -1.33
N ASP A 30 16.66 4.47 -0.83
CA ASP A 30 15.54 5.39 -1.05
C ASP A 30 15.19 5.55 -2.53
N ARG A 31 16.19 5.53 -3.43
CA ARG A 31 15.94 5.66 -4.88
C ARG A 31 15.21 4.45 -5.46
N GLN A 32 15.51 3.25 -4.95
CA GLN A 32 14.85 2.03 -5.38
C GLN A 32 13.43 1.97 -4.84
N ALA A 33 13.23 2.42 -3.59
CA ALA A 33 11.91 2.56 -2.99
C ALA A 33 11.04 3.54 -3.79
N ASP A 34 11.57 4.70 -4.18
CA ASP A 34 10.86 5.68 -5.01
C ASP A 34 10.49 5.13 -6.38
N HIS A 35 11.42 4.44 -7.04
CA HIS A 35 11.14 3.80 -8.33
C HIS A 35 10.06 2.72 -8.19
N TYR A 36 10.10 1.92 -7.12
CA TYR A 36 9.06 0.93 -6.83
C TYR A 36 7.69 1.58 -6.56
N ARG A 37 7.64 2.71 -5.85
CA ARG A 37 6.41 3.48 -5.63
C ARG A 37 5.81 3.98 -6.94
N LEU A 38 6.63 4.45 -7.88
CA LEU A 38 6.19 4.86 -9.20
C LEU A 38 5.59 3.68 -9.98
N GLN A 39 6.26 2.52 -9.97
CA GLN A 39 5.76 1.31 -10.65
C GLN A 39 4.40 0.86 -10.11
N VAL A 40 4.23 0.82 -8.78
CA VAL A 40 2.96 0.46 -8.13
C VAL A 40 1.88 1.48 -8.49
N THR A 41 2.20 2.78 -8.46
CA THR A 41 1.28 3.85 -8.83
C THR A 41 0.80 3.69 -10.28
N GLU A 42 1.71 3.50 -11.23
CA GLU A 42 1.36 3.30 -12.63
C GLU A 42 0.48 2.07 -12.84
N ALA A 43 0.75 0.96 -12.15
CA ALA A 43 -0.04 -0.25 -12.24
C ALA A 43 -1.49 -0.03 -11.77
N ILE A 44 -1.67 0.65 -10.63
CA ILE A 44 -2.99 1.00 -10.10
C ILE A 44 -3.72 1.93 -11.06
N VAL A 45 -3.07 3.00 -11.52
CA VAL A 45 -3.66 3.96 -12.48
C VAL A 45 -4.12 3.25 -13.74
N ARG A 46 -3.27 2.40 -14.35
CA ARG A 46 -3.64 1.61 -15.55
C ARG A 46 -4.81 0.67 -15.29
N GLN A 47 -4.90 0.08 -14.11
CA GLN A 47 -6.03 -0.78 -13.74
C GLN A 47 -7.32 0.03 -13.65
N LEU A 48 -7.30 1.17 -12.95
CA LEU A 48 -8.46 2.04 -12.78
C LEU A 48 -8.91 2.68 -14.09
N ASP A 49 -7.96 3.04 -14.96
CA ASP A 49 -8.24 3.51 -16.32
C ASP A 49 -8.97 2.45 -17.15
N ARG A 50 -8.51 1.20 -17.07
CA ARG A 50 -9.11 0.09 -17.81
C ARG A 50 -10.57 -0.14 -17.44
N ILE A 51 -10.95 0.11 -16.19
CA ILE A 51 -12.33 -0.04 -15.71
C ILE A 51 -13.15 1.26 -15.84
N GLY A 52 -12.58 2.31 -16.43
CA GLY A 52 -13.28 3.55 -16.76
C GLY A 52 -13.53 4.49 -15.58
N ILE A 53 -12.72 4.40 -14.52
CA ILE A 53 -12.87 5.29 -13.35
C ILE A 53 -12.42 6.71 -13.71
N PRO A 54 -13.25 7.75 -13.42
CA PRO A 54 -12.89 9.14 -13.66
C PRO A 54 -11.59 9.56 -12.95
N ALA A 55 -10.86 10.53 -13.51
CA ALA A 55 -9.58 10.98 -12.95
C ALA A 55 -9.64 11.40 -11.48
N HIS A 56 -10.66 12.17 -11.09
CA HIS A 56 -10.81 12.61 -9.69
C HIS A 56 -10.99 11.43 -8.72
N GLU A 57 -11.77 10.41 -9.12
CA GLU A 57 -11.99 9.21 -8.32
C GLU A 57 -10.73 8.32 -8.28
N ARG A 58 -9.95 8.28 -9.37
CA ARG A 58 -8.63 7.63 -9.37
C ARG A 58 -7.68 8.26 -8.36
N ASP A 59 -7.62 9.58 -8.33
CA ASP A 59 -6.74 10.32 -7.41
C ASP A 59 -7.14 10.06 -5.94
N GLU A 60 -8.43 10.06 -5.64
CA GLU A 60 -8.96 9.71 -4.31
C GLU A 60 -8.58 8.27 -3.91
N GLN A 61 -8.79 7.31 -4.81
CA GLN A 61 -8.45 5.91 -4.54
C GLN A 61 -6.94 5.68 -4.38
N LEU A 62 -6.12 6.36 -5.18
CA LEU A 62 -4.67 6.30 -5.10
C LEU A 62 -4.15 6.92 -3.78
N GLY A 63 -4.71 8.06 -3.38
CA GLY A 63 -4.41 8.70 -2.10
C GLY A 63 -4.75 7.78 -0.91
N ALA A 64 -5.96 7.19 -0.92
CA ALA A 64 -6.39 6.26 0.12
C ALA A 64 -5.49 5.01 0.19
N PHE A 65 -5.06 4.47 -0.96
CA PHE A 65 -4.12 3.35 -1.01
C PHE A 65 -2.78 3.70 -0.37
N TRP A 66 -2.16 4.82 -0.76
CA TRP A 66 -0.86 5.22 -0.22
C TRP A 66 -0.91 5.61 1.26
N GLN A 67 -2.04 6.14 1.73
CA GLN A 67 -2.26 6.36 3.15
C GLN A 67 -2.31 5.03 3.93
N ALA A 68 -3.01 4.02 3.39
CA ALA A 68 -3.07 2.70 3.99
C ALA A 68 -1.69 2.03 4.02
N VAL A 69 -0.91 2.13 2.93
CA VAL A 69 0.48 1.62 2.87
C VAL A 69 1.35 2.29 3.93
N GLN A 70 1.27 3.62 4.09
CA GLN A 70 2.03 4.31 5.14
C GLN A 70 1.66 3.84 6.56
N HIS A 71 0.37 3.70 6.86
CA HIS A 71 -0.06 3.17 8.15
C HIS A 71 0.46 1.74 8.38
N GLU A 72 0.46 0.91 7.34
CA GLU A 72 0.95 -0.46 7.40
C GLU A 72 2.47 -0.52 7.56
N MET A 73 3.23 0.35 6.89
CA MET A 73 4.67 0.48 7.10
C MET A 73 4.99 0.83 8.56
N ILE A 74 4.24 1.77 9.14
CA ILE A 74 4.38 2.13 10.56
C ILE A 74 4.10 0.91 11.45
N ARG A 75 3.00 0.18 11.20
CA ARG A 75 2.63 -1.03 11.96
C ARG A 75 3.73 -2.10 11.89
N GLN A 76 4.24 -2.39 10.69
CA GLN A 76 5.29 -3.40 10.50
C GLN A 76 6.62 -2.99 11.11
N CYS A 77 7.01 -1.72 11.01
CA CYS A 77 8.21 -1.20 11.65
C CYS A 77 8.16 -1.40 13.17
N PHE A 78 7.05 -1.03 13.82
CA PHE A 78 6.86 -1.26 15.26
C PHE A 78 6.83 -2.76 15.62
N ALA A 79 6.20 -3.60 14.80
CA ALA A 79 6.17 -5.04 15.03
C ALA A 79 7.57 -5.68 14.96
N ARG A 80 8.43 -5.22 14.02
CA ARG A 80 9.84 -5.66 13.91
C ARG A 80 10.64 -5.26 15.15
N ILE A 81 10.48 -4.04 15.64
CA ILE A 81 11.14 -3.57 16.87
C ILE A 81 10.68 -4.38 18.09
N ALA A 82 9.37 -4.59 18.23
CA ALA A 82 8.82 -5.37 19.35
C ALA A 82 9.31 -6.82 19.34
N SER A 83 9.44 -7.43 18.15
CA SER A 83 9.96 -8.80 18.00
C SER A 83 11.46 -8.90 18.25
N GLY A 84 12.24 -7.87 17.89
CA GLY A 84 13.68 -7.81 18.17
C GLY A 84 14.01 -7.57 19.64
N ASN A 85 13.05 -7.03 20.42
CA ASN A 85 13.21 -6.73 21.83
C ASN A 85 12.54 -7.77 22.74
N ASP A 86 12.24 -8.97 22.25
CA ASP A 86 11.73 -10.06 23.10
C ASP A 86 12.87 -10.63 23.97
N PRO A 87 12.89 -10.41 25.29
CA PRO A 87 13.93 -10.94 26.17
C PRO A 87 13.80 -12.46 26.37
N ARG A 88 12.84 -13.13 25.72
CA ARG A 88 12.62 -14.58 25.82
C ARG A 88 13.50 -15.41 24.86
N GLY A 89 14.70 -14.92 24.58
CA GLY A 89 15.78 -15.76 24.09
C GLY A 89 16.07 -16.87 25.10
N THR A 90 15.71 -18.09 24.75
CA THR A 90 15.97 -19.33 25.48
C THR A 90 17.45 -19.56 25.78
N ALA A 91 17.76 -19.86 27.05
CA ALA A 91 18.68 -20.90 27.49
C ALA A 91 18.30 -21.34 28.91
#